data_AF-A0A261F9G5-F1
#
_entry.id   AF-A0A261F9G5-F1
#
_cell.length_a   1.000
_cell.length_b   1.000
_cell.length_c   1.000
_cell.angle_alpha   90.00
_cell.angle_beta   90.00
_cell.angle_gamma   90.00
#
_symmetry.space_group_name_H-M   'P 1'
#
loop_
_entity.id
_entity.type
_entity.pdbx_description
1 polymer ?
#
loop_
_entity_poly.entity_id
_entity_poly.type
_entity_poly.pdbx_seq_one_letter_code
_entity_poly.pdbx_strand_id
1 'polypeptide(L)'
;MPGLTTGLNGHESAEALSPFDSMDFIERHKVSTTQESATSASASSAATAVSTPRSLRWRVVDIAVASVVGVVSAFIFWAAVFVYDFLGGPLEGALPGLSGLLNGLWLFAGPLALIIVRKPGAAIYAEIVASVLEALMGNQWGIETLYIGFIQGLFAELAFLFFAYKVWNLAVTTLSGTLAGLGCWGYSFFTHLQAINWNGSYGLANLVTTLISGALLSGIAMWYLARGLGRTGALDQFASGREVHKA
;
A
#
# COMPACT_ATOMS: atom_id res chain seq x y z
N MET A 1 -85.31 -10.87 30.86
CA MET A 1 -86.27 -11.88 30.39
C MET A 1 -85.94 -12.22 28.95
N PRO A 2 -86.10 -13.48 28.51
CA PRO A 2 -85.21 -14.65 28.68
C PRO A 2 -84.36 -14.93 27.40
N GLY A 3 -83.54 -15.97 27.22
CA GLY A 3 -83.15 -17.18 27.98
C GLY A 3 -81.76 -17.70 27.49
N LEU A 4 -81.03 -18.63 28.14
CA LEU A 4 -81.24 -20.10 28.27
C LEU A 4 -81.16 -20.87 26.92
N THR A 5 -80.33 -21.90 26.67
CA THR A 5 -79.25 -22.66 27.40
C THR A 5 -78.08 -22.97 26.40
N THR A 6 -77.09 -23.90 26.43
CA THR A 6 -76.55 -25.10 27.18
C THR A 6 -75.07 -25.26 26.69
N GLY A 7 -74.08 -25.99 27.24
CA GLY A 7 -73.97 -26.98 28.34
C GLY A 7 -72.78 -26.69 29.29
N LEU A 8 -72.02 -27.60 29.94
CA LEU A 8 -71.63 -29.04 29.80
C LEU A 8 -70.45 -29.31 28.82
N ASN A 9 -69.29 -29.88 29.19
CA ASN A 9 -68.78 -30.43 30.47
C ASN A 9 -67.23 -30.38 30.55
N GLY A 10 -66.64 -30.44 31.76
CA GLY A 10 -65.20 -30.77 31.94
C GLY A 10 -64.51 -30.22 33.22
N HIS A 11 -64.49 -31.03 34.29
CA HIS A 11 -63.55 -31.11 35.44
C HIS A 11 -62.51 -29.99 35.66
N GLU A 12 -62.51 -29.29 36.82
CA GLU A 12 -61.83 -29.68 38.09
C GLU A 12 -60.30 -29.77 37.99
N SER A 13 -59.47 -29.48 39.01
CA SER A 13 -59.55 -28.71 40.28
C SER A 13 -58.12 -28.67 40.85
N ALA A 14 -57.80 -27.84 41.84
CA ALA A 14 -56.41 -27.68 42.32
C ALA A 14 -56.07 -28.55 43.55
N GLU A 15 -54.98 -29.32 43.45
CA GLU A 15 -54.22 -29.91 44.57
C GLU A 15 -52.72 -29.66 44.29
N ALA A 16 -51.94 -29.07 45.20
CA ALA A 16 -51.44 -29.54 46.50
C ALA A 16 -50.03 -30.16 46.39
N LEU A 17 -49.11 -29.71 47.26
CA LEU A 17 -47.69 -30.07 47.21
C LEU A 17 -47.43 -31.50 47.71
N SER A 18 -46.49 -32.23 47.10
CA SER A 18 -46.15 -33.61 47.47
C SER A 18 -44.67 -33.75 47.93
N PRO A 19 -44.32 -34.76 48.77
CA PRO A 19 -43.13 -34.68 49.63
C PRO A 19 -41.80 -35.14 48.99
N PHE A 20 -41.69 -35.19 47.66
CA PHE A 20 -40.55 -35.83 46.98
C PHE A 20 -39.36 -34.90 46.66
N ASP A 21 -39.44 -33.62 47.03
CA ASP A 21 -38.42 -32.59 46.84
C ASP A 21 -37.22 -32.73 47.81
N SER A 22 -36.60 -33.91 47.87
CA SER A 22 -35.59 -34.24 48.89
C SER A 22 -34.52 -35.28 48.50
N MET A 23 -34.53 -35.86 47.29
CA MET A 23 -33.52 -36.85 46.89
C MET A 23 -32.37 -36.26 46.03
N ASP A 24 -32.63 -35.24 45.22
CA ASP A 24 -31.64 -34.62 44.31
C ASP A 24 -30.55 -33.76 45.03
N PHE A 25 -30.70 -33.54 46.34
CA PHE A 25 -29.70 -32.85 47.14
C PHE A 25 -28.49 -33.74 47.48
N ILE A 26 -28.66 -35.07 47.50
CA ILE A 26 -27.68 -36.01 48.07
C ILE A 26 -26.57 -36.39 47.06
N GLU A 27 -26.81 -36.35 45.75
CA GLU A 27 -25.75 -36.64 44.75
C GLU A 27 -24.59 -35.62 44.76
N ARG A 28 -24.83 -34.39 45.21
CA ARG A 28 -23.86 -33.28 45.04
C ARG A 28 -22.64 -33.32 45.99
N HIS A 29 -22.52 -34.33 46.87
CA HIS A 29 -21.59 -34.31 47.99
C HIS A 29 -20.62 -35.51 48.09
N LYS A 30 -20.47 -36.35 47.05
CA LYS A 30 -19.68 -37.60 47.14
C LYS A 30 -18.54 -37.81 46.11
N VAL A 31 -17.83 -36.76 45.73
CA VAL A 31 -16.44 -36.90 45.26
C VAL A 31 -15.55 -35.83 45.91
N SER A 32 -14.72 -36.25 46.87
CA SER A 32 -13.59 -35.48 47.36
C SER A 32 -12.36 -36.39 47.44
N THR A 33 -11.18 -35.78 47.51
CA THR A 33 -9.90 -36.47 47.74
C THR A 33 -9.39 -37.36 46.60
N THR A 34 -8.62 -36.77 45.70
CA THR A 34 -7.19 -37.10 45.56
C THR A 34 -6.47 -35.85 45.03
N GLN A 35 -5.31 -35.53 45.61
CA GLN A 35 -4.49 -34.38 45.25
C GLN A 35 -3.29 -34.87 44.45
N GLU A 36 -3.17 -34.46 43.19
CA GLU A 36 -1.96 -34.72 42.38
C GLU A 36 -1.49 -33.44 41.70
N SER A 37 -0.23 -33.06 41.97
CA SER A 37 0.36 -31.79 41.56
C SER A 37 0.84 -31.83 40.10
N ALA A 38 -0.08 -31.70 39.15
CA ALA A 38 0.27 -31.52 37.74
C ALA A 38 0.72 -30.07 37.46
N THR A 39 2.05 -29.85 37.44
CA THR A 39 2.67 -28.57 37.08
C THR A 39 2.32 -28.09 35.67
N SER A 40 2.05 -26.79 35.57
CA SER A 40 2.52 -25.92 34.48
C SER A 40 2.30 -26.38 33.03
N ALA A 41 1.07 -26.27 32.55
CA ALA A 41 0.80 -26.22 31.11
C ALA A 41 -0.29 -25.19 30.79
N SER A 42 0.04 -23.90 30.86
CA SER A 42 -0.72 -22.91 30.07
C SER A 42 -0.45 -23.22 28.60
N ALA A 43 -1.41 -23.89 27.95
CA ALA A 43 -1.41 -24.14 26.53
C ALA A 43 -1.63 -22.81 25.77
N SER A 44 -0.65 -21.92 25.85
CA SER A 44 -0.50 -20.78 24.96
C SER A 44 -0.44 -21.36 23.57
N SER A 45 -1.55 -21.26 22.84
CA SER A 45 -1.64 -21.71 21.46
C SER A 45 -0.79 -20.76 20.64
N ALA A 46 0.51 -21.07 20.60
CA ALA A 46 1.45 -20.50 19.66
C ALA A 46 0.99 -20.96 18.27
N ALA A 47 0.03 -20.21 17.73
CA ALA A 47 -0.48 -20.37 16.39
C ALA A 47 0.70 -20.11 15.45
N THR A 48 1.42 -21.19 15.13
CA THR A 48 2.53 -21.19 14.18
C THR A 48 1.99 -20.65 12.89
N ALA A 49 2.21 -19.35 12.67
CA ALA A 49 1.62 -18.59 11.59
C ALA A 49 2.29 -19.06 10.29
N VAL A 50 1.74 -20.15 9.72
CA VAL A 50 2.18 -20.76 8.48
C VAL A 50 2.36 -19.64 7.48
N SER A 51 3.60 -19.40 7.10
CA SER A 51 3.98 -18.26 6.27
C SER A 51 3.59 -18.55 4.82
N THR A 52 2.29 -18.46 4.54
CA THR A 52 1.67 -18.73 3.24
C THR A 52 2.54 -18.11 2.15
N PRO A 53 3.12 -18.92 1.24
CA PRO A 53 4.17 -18.46 0.35
C PRO A 53 3.64 -17.29 -0.48
N ARG A 54 4.31 -16.13 -0.38
CA ARG A 54 3.88 -14.88 -1.02
C ARG A 54 3.77 -15.08 -2.53
N SER A 55 2.54 -15.18 -3.04
CA SER A 55 2.28 -15.43 -4.45
C SER A 55 2.53 -14.17 -5.27
N LEU A 56 3.60 -14.21 -6.08
CA LEU A 56 3.95 -13.15 -7.03
C LEU A 56 2.95 -13.04 -8.20
N ARG A 57 1.98 -13.97 -8.31
CA ARG A 57 0.87 -13.92 -9.26
C ARG A 57 -0.03 -12.73 -8.96
N TRP A 58 -0.32 -11.91 -9.97
CA TRP A 58 -1.31 -10.84 -9.89
C TRP A 58 -2.73 -11.39 -9.68
N ARG A 59 -3.52 -10.72 -8.85
CA ARG A 59 -4.97 -10.89 -8.67
C ARG A 59 -5.66 -9.64 -9.25
N VAL A 60 -6.95 -9.73 -9.56
CA VAL A 60 -7.73 -8.59 -10.07
C VAL A 60 -7.64 -7.35 -9.17
N VAL A 61 -7.64 -7.55 -7.84
CA VAL A 61 -7.49 -6.49 -6.83
C VAL A 61 -6.13 -5.78 -6.90
N ASP A 62 -5.05 -6.50 -7.21
CA ASP A 62 -3.72 -5.92 -7.37
C ASP A 62 -3.65 -5.02 -8.61
N ILE A 63 -4.25 -5.48 -9.72
CA ILE A 63 -4.36 -4.70 -10.97
C ILE A 63 -5.18 -3.44 -10.71
N ALA A 64 -6.38 -3.58 -10.14
CA ALA A 64 -7.28 -2.45 -9.87
C ALA A 64 -6.63 -1.36 -9.00
N VAL A 65 -5.89 -1.73 -7.96
CA VAL A 65 -5.21 -0.74 -7.10
C VAL A 65 -3.96 -0.16 -7.76
N ALA A 66 -3.21 -0.93 -8.57
CA ALA A 66 -2.15 -0.36 -9.40
C ALA A 66 -2.70 0.64 -10.44
N SER A 67 -3.88 0.36 -11.03
CA SER A 67 -4.57 1.30 -11.92
C SER A 67 -5.01 2.56 -11.18
N VAL A 68 -5.59 2.45 -9.98
CA VAL A 68 -5.99 3.60 -9.16
C VAL A 68 -4.77 4.44 -8.76
N VAL A 69 -3.64 3.83 -8.39
CA VAL A 69 -2.39 4.55 -8.12
C VAL A 69 -1.91 5.30 -9.37
N GLY A 70 -1.86 4.64 -10.54
CA GLY A 70 -1.48 5.29 -11.80
C GLY A 70 -2.41 6.45 -12.19
N VAL A 71 -3.73 6.28 -12.04
CA VAL A 71 -4.73 7.33 -12.32
C VAL A 71 -4.57 8.52 -11.37
N VAL A 72 -4.44 8.29 -10.06
CA VAL A 72 -4.23 9.37 -9.07
C VAL A 72 -2.90 10.08 -9.31
N SER A 73 -1.84 9.34 -9.63
CA SER A 73 -0.55 9.91 -10.01
C SER A 73 -0.62 10.75 -11.28
N ALA A 74 -1.38 10.35 -12.31
CA ALA A 74 -1.55 11.16 -13.53
C ALA A 74 -2.08 12.57 -13.26
N PHE A 75 -3.10 12.69 -12.39
CA PHE A 75 -3.62 14.00 -11.98
C PHE A 75 -2.59 14.84 -11.21
N ILE A 76 -1.71 14.20 -10.42
CA ILE A 76 -0.65 14.87 -9.68
C ILE A 76 0.50 15.28 -10.61
N PHE A 77 0.88 14.43 -11.57
CA PHE A 77 1.88 14.73 -12.60
C PHE A 77 1.42 15.90 -13.47
N TRP A 78 0.18 15.86 -13.96
CA TRP A 78 -0.42 16.94 -14.73
C TRP A 78 -0.49 18.26 -13.93
N ALA A 79 -0.84 18.20 -12.63
CA ALA A 79 -0.74 19.35 -11.74
C ALA A 79 0.71 19.85 -11.55
N ALA A 80 1.69 18.95 -11.53
CA ALA A 80 3.11 19.28 -11.44
C ALA A 80 3.64 19.97 -12.71
N VAL A 81 3.05 19.74 -13.89
CA VAL A 81 3.39 20.50 -15.13
C VAL A 81 3.24 22.00 -14.88
N PHE A 82 2.09 22.46 -14.37
CA PHE A 82 1.86 23.87 -14.07
C PHE A 82 2.82 24.43 -13.00
N VAL A 83 3.19 23.60 -12.01
CA VAL A 83 4.20 23.98 -11.00
C VAL A 83 5.57 24.14 -11.65
N TYR A 84 5.94 23.27 -12.59
CA TYR A 84 7.19 23.34 -13.33
C TYR A 84 7.24 24.51 -14.30
N ASP A 85 6.17 24.79 -15.03
CA ASP A 85 6.10 25.93 -15.95
C ASP A 85 6.19 27.27 -15.21
N PHE A 86 5.67 27.34 -13.97
CA PHE A 86 5.72 28.55 -13.14
C PHE A 86 7.02 28.70 -12.32
N LEU A 87 7.60 27.61 -11.79
CA LEU A 87 8.81 27.66 -10.94
C LEU A 87 10.10 27.35 -11.70
N GLY A 88 10.06 26.62 -12.82
CA GLY A 88 11.24 26.14 -13.54
C GLY A 88 12.17 27.27 -13.99
N GLY A 89 11.62 28.27 -14.71
CA GLY A 89 12.37 29.44 -15.14
C GLY A 89 13.04 30.21 -13.98
N PRO A 90 12.31 30.57 -12.91
CA PRO A 90 12.90 31.15 -11.70
C PRO A 90 13.98 30.30 -11.02
N LEU A 91 13.81 28.97 -10.97
CA LEU A 91 14.78 28.05 -10.36
C LEU A 91 16.06 27.92 -11.21
N GLU A 92 15.94 27.79 -12.53
CA GLU A 92 17.10 27.71 -13.45
C GLU A 92 17.85 29.04 -13.53
N GLY A 93 17.14 30.17 -13.48
CA GLY A 93 17.73 31.51 -13.38
C GLY A 93 18.43 31.77 -12.04
N ALA A 94 18.03 31.09 -10.96
CA ALA A 94 18.68 31.17 -9.66
C ALA A 94 19.91 30.26 -9.53
N LEU A 95 19.79 28.99 -9.95
CA LEU A 95 20.91 28.04 -10.00
C LEU A 95 20.74 27.07 -11.19
N PRO A 96 21.66 27.05 -12.18
CA PRO A 96 21.55 26.17 -13.33
C PRO A 96 21.57 24.69 -12.92
N GLY A 97 20.46 23.97 -13.17
CA GLY A 97 20.25 22.57 -12.78
C GLY A 97 19.37 22.37 -11.54
N LEU A 98 18.81 23.45 -10.96
CA LEU A 98 17.89 23.35 -9.82
C LEU A 98 16.49 22.85 -10.21
N SER A 99 16.10 22.90 -11.48
CA SER A 99 14.87 22.29 -12.03
C SER A 99 14.81 20.76 -11.82
N GLY A 100 15.96 20.09 -11.67
CA GLY A 100 16.03 18.70 -11.22
C GLY A 100 15.36 18.43 -9.87
N LEU A 101 15.21 19.44 -9.00
CA LEU A 101 14.43 19.29 -7.76
C LEU A 101 12.94 19.05 -8.01
N LEU A 102 12.37 19.56 -9.10
CA LEU A 102 10.96 19.37 -9.44
C LEU A 102 10.69 18.00 -10.09
N ASN A 103 11.70 17.36 -10.69
CA ASN A 103 11.55 16.07 -11.35
C ASN A 103 11.03 14.97 -10.39
N GLY A 104 11.31 15.05 -9.09
CA GLY A 104 10.76 14.14 -8.07
C GLY A 104 9.24 14.12 -7.94
N LEU A 105 8.52 15.08 -8.55
CA LEU A 105 7.06 15.09 -8.64
C LEU A 105 6.50 14.10 -9.69
N TRP A 106 7.32 13.64 -10.65
CA TRP A 106 6.95 12.58 -11.60
C TRP A 106 7.50 11.21 -11.20
N LEU A 107 8.57 11.15 -10.40
CA LEU A 107 9.28 9.90 -10.11
C LEU A 107 8.57 8.93 -9.15
N PHE A 108 7.38 9.24 -8.64
CA PHE A 108 6.84 8.62 -7.42
C PHE A 108 5.80 7.51 -7.65
N ALA A 109 5.16 7.42 -8.81
CA ALA A 109 4.04 6.49 -9.01
C ALA A 109 4.50 5.03 -8.98
N GLY A 110 5.66 4.75 -9.56
CA GLY A 110 6.27 3.43 -9.63
C GLY A 110 6.66 2.89 -8.26
N PRO A 111 7.52 3.58 -7.49
CA PRO A 111 7.84 3.21 -6.10
C PRO A 111 6.60 3.16 -5.21
N LEU A 112 5.68 4.11 -5.42
CA LEU A 112 4.24 4.13 -5.07
C LEU A 112 3.58 2.75 -5.09
N ALA A 113 3.37 2.28 -6.31
CA ALA A 113 2.69 1.04 -6.61
C ALA A 113 3.47 -0.19 -6.11
N LEU A 114 4.80 -0.17 -6.19
CA LEU A 114 5.64 -1.26 -5.68
C LEU A 114 5.45 -1.48 -4.18
N ILE A 115 5.52 -0.45 -3.33
CA ILE A 115 5.40 -0.65 -1.87
C ILE A 115 3.98 -1.03 -1.42
N ILE A 116 2.95 -0.62 -2.17
CA ILE A 116 1.55 -0.97 -1.93
C ILE A 116 1.26 -2.42 -2.37
N VAL A 117 1.47 -2.72 -3.66
CA VAL A 117 1.03 -3.96 -4.33
C VAL A 117 2.02 -5.10 -4.15
N ARG A 118 3.32 -4.77 -4.12
CA ARG A 118 4.46 -5.67 -3.86
C ARG A 118 4.61 -6.84 -4.82
N LYS A 119 4.54 -6.55 -6.13
CA LYS A 119 4.64 -7.54 -7.22
C LYS A 119 5.57 -7.07 -8.35
N PRO A 120 6.21 -7.99 -9.09
CA PRO A 120 6.92 -7.65 -10.31
C PRO A 120 5.95 -7.07 -11.36
N GLY A 121 6.43 -6.10 -12.13
CA GLY A 121 5.68 -5.28 -13.09
C GLY A 121 4.92 -4.11 -12.47
N ALA A 122 4.88 -3.96 -11.13
CA ALA A 122 3.99 -3.01 -10.49
C ALA A 122 4.40 -1.54 -10.69
N ALA A 123 5.70 -1.24 -10.76
CA ALA A 123 6.14 0.14 -11.03
C ALA A 123 5.95 0.49 -12.50
N ILE A 124 6.41 -0.39 -13.39
CA ILE A 124 6.29 -0.23 -14.85
C ILE A 124 4.82 -0.03 -15.24
N TYR A 125 3.90 -0.84 -14.68
CA TYR A 125 2.47 -0.70 -14.97
C TYR A 125 1.89 0.64 -14.48
N ALA A 126 2.20 1.06 -13.25
CA ALA A 126 1.68 2.31 -12.71
C ALA A 126 2.21 3.55 -13.44
N GLU A 127 3.50 3.56 -13.81
CA GLU A 127 4.10 4.67 -14.57
C GLU A 127 3.59 4.72 -16.02
N ILE A 128 3.37 3.59 -16.70
CA ILE A 128 2.72 3.58 -18.03
C ILE A 128 1.30 4.15 -17.92
N VAL A 129 0.51 3.72 -16.93
CA VAL A 129 -0.86 4.25 -16.74
C VAL A 129 -0.82 5.75 -16.43
N ALA A 130 0.09 6.20 -15.57
CA ALA A 130 0.23 7.62 -15.22
C ALA A 130 0.63 8.48 -16.42
N SER A 131 1.70 8.10 -17.12
CA SER A 131 2.25 8.85 -18.27
C SER A 131 1.32 8.85 -19.49
N VAL A 132 0.59 7.77 -19.77
CA VAL A 132 -0.45 7.74 -20.81
C VAL A 132 -1.56 8.74 -20.49
N LEU A 133 -2.02 8.79 -19.24
CA LEU A 133 -3.09 9.70 -18.83
C LEU A 133 -2.61 11.17 -18.78
N GLU A 134 -1.40 11.43 -18.33
CA GLU A 134 -0.79 12.77 -18.36
C GLU A 134 -0.68 13.30 -19.80
N ALA A 135 -0.17 12.47 -20.73
CA ALA A 135 -0.09 12.82 -22.15
C ALA A 135 -1.48 13.07 -22.79
N LEU A 136 -2.52 12.31 -22.37
CA LEU A 136 -3.90 12.50 -22.82
C LEU A 136 -4.59 13.74 -22.20
N MET A 137 -4.20 14.15 -20.99
CA MET A 137 -4.64 15.40 -20.37
C MET A 137 -3.94 16.63 -20.98
N GLY A 138 -2.85 16.42 -21.71
CA GLY A 138 -2.09 17.44 -22.43
C GLY A 138 -1.01 18.09 -21.56
N ASN A 139 0.24 17.96 -22.01
CA ASN A 139 1.41 18.65 -21.47
C ASN A 139 2.33 19.09 -22.64
N GLN A 140 3.45 19.74 -22.33
CA GLN A 140 4.38 20.27 -23.34
C GLN A 140 5.26 19.22 -24.05
N TRP A 141 5.31 17.98 -23.55
CA TRP A 141 6.18 16.90 -24.07
C TRP A 141 5.41 15.85 -24.90
N GLY A 142 4.07 15.85 -24.81
CA GLY A 142 3.19 14.99 -25.58
C GLY A 142 3.50 13.50 -25.38
N ILE A 143 3.86 12.80 -26.46
CA ILE A 143 4.10 11.35 -26.41
C ILE A 143 5.43 10.98 -25.74
N GLU A 144 6.39 11.91 -25.58
CA GLU A 144 7.67 11.60 -24.93
C GLU A 144 7.52 11.32 -23.42
N THR A 145 6.46 11.85 -22.80
CA THR A 145 6.05 11.50 -21.43
C THR A 145 5.85 9.99 -21.24
N LEU A 146 5.35 9.28 -22.26
CA LEU A 146 5.17 7.82 -22.23
C LEU A 146 6.53 7.09 -22.25
N TYR A 147 7.47 7.55 -23.08
CA TYR A 147 8.80 6.95 -23.17
C TYR A 147 9.61 7.18 -21.89
N ILE A 148 9.58 8.39 -21.32
CA ILE A 148 10.29 8.68 -20.07
C ILE A 148 9.64 7.95 -18.89
N GLY A 149 8.31 7.90 -18.80
CA GLY A 149 7.58 7.16 -17.76
C GLY A 149 7.88 5.65 -17.79
N PHE A 150 7.93 5.05 -18.99
CA PHE A 150 8.34 3.65 -19.15
C PHE A 150 9.76 3.40 -18.60
N ILE A 151 10.71 4.28 -18.90
CA ILE A 151 12.11 4.16 -18.44
C ILE A 151 12.21 4.42 -16.94
N GLN A 152 11.54 5.43 -16.40
CA GLN A 152 11.47 5.70 -14.96
C GLN A 152 10.91 4.49 -14.20
N GLY A 153 9.80 3.91 -14.66
CA GLY A 153 9.19 2.72 -14.07
C GLY A 153 10.10 1.48 -14.13
N LEU A 154 10.82 1.30 -15.23
CA LEU A 154 11.81 0.22 -15.38
C LEU A 154 12.96 0.37 -14.37
N PHE A 155 13.52 1.58 -14.25
CA PHE A 155 14.59 1.87 -13.29
C PHE A 155 14.12 1.77 -11.82
N ALA A 156 12.91 2.26 -11.52
CA ALA A 156 12.27 2.08 -10.22
C ALA A 156 12.19 0.59 -9.84
N GLU A 157 11.81 -0.26 -10.80
CA GLU A 157 11.66 -1.70 -10.59
C GLU A 157 13.00 -2.44 -10.47
N LEU A 158 14.06 -2.02 -11.19
CA LEU A 158 15.40 -2.60 -11.07
C LEU A 158 15.91 -2.61 -9.62
N ALA A 159 15.60 -1.59 -8.82
CA ALA A 159 15.97 -1.55 -7.40
C ALA A 159 15.35 -2.71 -6.59
N PHE A 160 14.06 -3.00 -6.80
CA PHE A 160 13.37 -4.10 -6.10
C PHE A 160 13.67 -5.47 -6.71
N LEU A 161 13.96 -5.53 -8.01
CA LEU A 161 14.44 -6.73 -8.71
C LEU A 161 15.82 -7.18 -8.18
N PHE A 162 16.73 -6.25 -7.88
CA PHE A 162 18.03 -6.56 -7.28
C PHE A 162 17.89 -7.26 -5.90
N PHE A 163 16.92 -6.84 -5.08
CA PHE A 163 16.56 -7.52 -3.84
C PHE A 163 15.57 -8.69 -4.03
N ALA A 164 15.35 -9.13 -5.28
CA ALA A 164 14.46 -10.21 -5.68
C ALA A 164 13.05 -10.15 -5.05
N TYR A 165 12.51 -8.95 -4.84
CA TYR A 165 11.22 -8.68 -4.17
C TYR A 165 11.11 -9.23 -2.73
N LYS A 166 12.22 -9.56 -2.07
CA LYS A 166 12.25 -10.13 -0.71
C LYS A 166 12.15 -9.05 0.37
N VAL A 167 12.82 -7.91 0.17
CA VAL A 167 13.00 -6.83 1.13
C VAL A 167 12.11 -5.63 0.80
N TRP A 168 11.38 -5.13 1.79
CA TRP A 168 10.43 -4.02 1.66
C TRP A 168 10.70 -3.01 2.76
N ASN A 169 11.77 -2.23 2.59
CA ASN A 169 12.28 -1.27 3.59
C ASN A 169 12.32 0.15 2.99
N LEU A 170 12.37 1.15 3.88
CA LEU A 170 12.63 2.55 3.52
C LEU A 170 13.82 2.68 2.55
N ALA A 171 14.98 2.11 2.89
CA ALA A 171 16.18 2.18 2.07
C ALA A 171 16.02 1.61 0.64
N VAL A 172 15.21 0.56 0.44
CA VAL A 172 14.94 0.00 -0.90
C VAL A 172 13.98 0.91 -1.68
N THR A 173 13.02 1.51 -0.99
CA THR A 173 12.08 2.49 -1.56
C THR A 173 12.81 3.77 -1.97
N THR A 174 13.71 4.27 -1.12
CA THR A 174 14.62 5.37 -1.43
C THR A 174 15.51 5.05 -2.62
N LEU A 175 16.15 3.87 -2.65
CA LEU A 175 16.96 3.44 -3.79
C LEU A 175 16.14 3.36 -5.09
N SER A 176 14.89 2.91 -5.02
CA SER A 176 13.96 2.85 -6.16
C SER A 176 13.65 4.24 -6.71
N GLY A 177 13.33 5.22 -5.85
CA GLY A 177 13.16 6.62 -6.25
C GLY A 177 14.45 7.28 -6.79
N THR A 178 15.61 6.96 -6.20
CA THR A 178 16.92 7.39 -6.73
C THR A 178 17.19 6.81 -8.12
N LEU A 179 16.93 5.51 -8.34
CA LEU A 179 17.13 4.87 -9.65
C LEU A 179 16.13 5.41 -10.68
N ALA A 180 14.86 5.62 -10.32
CA ALA A 180 13.89 6.27 -11.21
C ALA A 180 14.40 7.64 -11.67
N GLY A 181 14.97 8.43 -10.75
CA GLY A 181 15.62 9.71 -11.06
C GLY A 181 16.83 9.59 -12.00
N LEU A 182 17.64 8.54 -11.83
CA LEU A 182 18.73 8.23 -12.76
C LEU A 182 18.21 7.86 -14.15
N GLY A 183 17.09 7.12 -14.24
CA GLY A 183 16.42 6.79 -15.50
C GLY A 183 15.85 8.02 -16.20
N CYS A 184 15.20 8.91 -15.45
CA CYS A 184 14.73 10.21 -15.94
C CYS A 184 15.87 11.06 -16.51
N TRP A 185 16.93 11.29 -15.71
CA TRP A 185 18.09 12.07 -16.15
C TRP A 185 18.77 11.41 -17.36
N GLY A 186 18.90 10.09 -17.38
CA GLY A 186 19.49 9.35 -18.49
C GLY A 186 18.72 9.50 -19.81
N TYR A 187 17.39 9.47 -19.76
CA TYR A 187 16.55 9.73 -20.93
C TYR A 187 16.65 11.18 -21.41
N SER A 188 16.45 12.15 -20.50
CA SER A 188 16.56 13.58 -20.81
C SER A 188 17.96 13.97 -21.32
N PHE A 189 19.00 13.27 -20.87
CA PHE A 189 20.34 13.42 -21.43
C PHE A 189 20.40 12.94 -22.90
N PHE A 190 19.84 11.77 -23.19
CA PHE A 190 19.87 11.17 -24.52
C PHE A 190 19.00 11.91 -25.56
N THR A 191 17.89 12.51 -25.15
CA THR A 191 16.95 13.21 -26.06
C THR A 191 17.22 14.71 -26.16
N HIS A 192 17.32 15.41 -25.03
CA HIS A 192 17.29 16.88 -25.00
C HIS A 192 18.66 17.55 -24.81
N LEU A 193 19.66 16.86 -24.24
CA LEU A 193 20.95 17.47 -23.87
C LEU A 193 22.11 17.18 -24.84
N GLN A 194 21.82 16.73 -26.07
CA GLN A 194 22.87 16.39 -27.06
C GLN A 194 23.81 17.57 -27.43
N ALA A 195 23.39 18.82 -27.17
CA ALA A 195 24.22 20.03 -27.35
C ALA A 195 25.00 20.45 -26.09
N ILE A 196 24.82 19.79 -24.94
CA ILE A 196 25.41 20.17 -23.65
C ILE A 196 26.36 19.06 -23.18
N ASN A 197 27.60 19.45 -22.85
CA ASN A 197 28.64 18.51 -22.43
C ASN A 197 28.24 17.74 -21.16
N TRP A 198 28.42 16.41 -21.18
CA TRP A 198 28.26 15.51 -20.02
C TRP A 198 29.04 15.98 -18.78
N ASN A 199 30.21 16.59 -19.00
CA ASN A 199 31.08 17.13 -17.94
C ASN A 199 30.85 18.64 -17.67
N GLY A 200 29.76 19.22 -18.19
CA GLY A 200 29.36 20.59 -17.90
C GLY A 200 28.62 20.69 -16.56
N SER A 201 28.87 21.76 -15.80
CA SER A 201 28.32 21.95 -14.44
C SER A 201 26.80 21.76 -14.36
N TYR A 202 26.06 22.14 -15.41
CA TYR A 202 24.62 21.97 -15.53
C TYR A 202 24.19 20.49 -15.48
N GLY A 203 24.82 19.63 -16.29
CA GLY A 203 24.44 18.23 -16.41
C GLY A 203 24.65 17.46 -15.11
N LEU A 204 25.77 17.71 -14.43
CA LEU A 204 26.10 17.12 -13.13
C LEU A 204 25.26 17.71 -11.99
N ALA A 205 24.99 19.02 -11.98
CA ALA A 205 24.11 19.64 -11.00
C ALA A 205 22.68 19.06 -11.12
N ASN A 206 22.14 19.01 -12.35
CA ASN A 206 20.82 18.46 -12.62
C ASN A 206 20.72 16.96 -12.28
N LEU A 207 21.80 16.19 -12.46
CA LEU A 207 21.87 14.79 -12.01
C LEU A 207 21.72 14.72 -10.49
N VAL A 208 22.53 15.48 -9.74
CA VAL A 208 22.55 15.44 -8.28
C VAL A 208 21.22 15.94 -7.69
N THR A 209 20.64 17.01 -8.20
CA THR A 209 19.33 17.52 -7.76
C THR A 209 18.19 16.53 -8.06
N THR A 210 18.19 15.90 -9.24
CA THR A 210 17.21 14.86 -9.60
C THR A 210 17.34 13.61 -8.73
N LEU A 211 18.57 13.14 -8.48
CA LEU A 211 18.82 11.99 -7.59
C LEU A 211 18.38 12.25 -6.15
N ILE A 212 18.64 13.45 -5.62
CA ILE A 212 18.21 13.86 -4.29
C ILE A 212 16.69 13.98 -4.22
N SER A 213 16.04 14.57 -5.23
CA SER A 213 14.58 14.72 -5.26
C SER A 213 13.87 13.37 -5.40
N GLY A 214 14.38 12.48 -6.25
CA GLY A 214 13.92 11.08 -6.34
C GLY A 214 14.07 10.34 -5.01
N ALA A 215 15.20 10.49 -4.31
CA ALA A 215 15.40 9.90 -2.98
C ALA A 215 14.42 10.44 -1.92
N LEU A 216 14.18 11.75 -1.90
CA LEU A 216 13.37 12.43 -0.88
C LEU A 216 11.86 12.32 -1.14
N LEU A 217 11.39 12.71 -2.32
CA LEU A 217 9.96 12.76 -2.65
C LEU A 217 9.44 11.37 -3.03
N SER A 218 10.00 10.78 -4.08
CA SER A 218 9.59 9.46 -4.59
C SER A 218 9.94 8.32 -3.62
N GLY A 219 11.09 8.43 -2.93
CA GLY A 219 11.55 7.46 -1.94
C GLY A 219 10.94 7.65 -0.54
N ILE A 220 11.46 8.63 0.20
CA ILE A 220 11.17 8.79 1.63
C ILE A 220 9.72 9.22 1.88
N ALA A 221 9.22 10.25 1.17
CA ALA A 221 7.86 10.74 1.40
C ALA A 221 6.79 9.71 1.04
N MET A 222 6.96 8.96 -0.07
CA MET A 222 6.04 7.86 -0.41
C MET A 222 6.05 6.72 0.60
N TRP A 223 7.20 6.40 1.21
CA TRP A 223 7.25 5.39 2.28
C TRP A 223 6.41 5.81 3.50
N TYR A 224 6.48 7.08 3.89
CA TYR A 224 5.63 7.61 4.96
C TYR A 224 4.15 7.72 4.55
N LEU A 225 3.86 8.10 3.29
CA LEU A 225 2.50 8.15 2.74
C LEU A 225 1.83 6.77 2.76
N ALA A 226 2.53 5.73 2.29
CA ALA A 226 2.04 4.35 2.30
C ALA A 226 1.85 3.81 3.74
N ARG A 227 2.70 4.21 4.69
CA ARG A 227 2.49 3.90 6.12
C ARG A 227 1.29 4.64 6.72
N GLY A 228 1.03 5.88 6.30
CA GLY A 228 -0.18 6.63 6.65
C GLY A 228 -1.45 5.96 6.12
N LEU A 229 -1.45 5.60 4.83
CA LEU A 229 -2.55 4.89 4.17
C LEU A 229 -2.75 3.45 4.71
N GLY A 230 -1.70 2.85 5.25
CA GLY A 230 -1.80 1.59 6.00
C GLY A 230 -2.52 1.73 7.34
N ARG A 231 -2.47 2.91 7.99
CA ARG A 231 -3.16 3.18 9.27
C ARG A 231 -4.64 3.55 9.12
N THR A 232 -5.12 3.83 7.91
CA THR A 232 -6.54 4.08 7.64
C THR A 232 -7.32 2.80 7.28
N GLY A 233 -6.69 1.62 7.36
CA GLY A 233 -7.28 0.32 7.02
C GLY A 233 -7.45 0.06 5.51
N ALA A 234 -7.33 1.09 4.66
CA ALA A 234 -7.50 0.99 3.21
C ALA A 234 -6.58 -0.06 2.53
N LEU A 235 -5.43 -0.36 3.16
CA LEU A 235 -4.44 -1.32 2.68
C LEU A 235 -4.47 -2.70 3.36
N ASP A 236 -5.41 -3.01 4.26
CA ASP A 236 -5.39 -4.30 5.02
C ASP A 236 -5.54 -5.55 4.15
N GLN A 237 -6.20 -5.40 2.99
CA GLN A 237 -6.25 -6.42 1.93
C GLN A 237 -4.85 -6.71 1.31
N PHE A 238 -3.89 -5.80 1.40
CA PHE A 238 -2.52 -5.95 0.89
C PHE A 238 -1.51 -6.38 1.96
N ALA A 239 -0.34 -6.85 1.51
CA ALA A 239 0.76 -7.20 2.40
C ALA A 239 1.36 -5.97 3.11
N SER A 240 1.14 -4.76 2.57
CA SER A 240 1.53 -3.48 3.15
C SER A 240 0.74 -3.13 4.42
N GLY A 241 -0.60 -3.16 4.39
CA GLY A 241 -1.42 -2.93 5.60
C GLY A 241 -1.17 -3.96 6.70
N ARG A 242 -1.01 -5.24 6.33
CA ARG A 242 -0.70 -6.33 7.27
C ARG A 242 0.69 -6.27 7.92
N GLU A 243 1.58 -5.40 7.46
CA GLU A 243 2.84 -5.08 8.16
C GLU A 243 2.71 -3.83 9.03
N VAL A 244 1.88 -2.85 8.64
CA VAL A 244 1.57 -1.68 9.49
C VAL A 244 0.80 -2.09 10.75
N HIS A 245 -0.08 -3.08 10.65
CA HIS A 245 -0.76 -3.70 11.81
C HIS A 245 0.15 -4.61 12.67
N LYS A 246 1.47 -4.66 12.42
CA LYS A 246 2.46 -5.47 13.17
C LYS A 246 3.65 -4.67 13.70
N ALA A 247 3.61 -3.33 13.62
CA ALA A 247 4.75 -2.44 13.89
C ALA A 247 4.36 -1.16 14.65
#